data_AF-X6MEG4-F1
#
_entry.id   AF-X6MEG4-F1
#
_cell.length_a   1.000
_cell.length_b   1.000
_cell.length_c   1.000
_cell.angle_alpha   90.00
_cell.angle_beta   90.00
_cell.angle_gamma   90.00
#
_symmetry.space_group_name_H-M   'P 1'
#
loop_
_entity.id
_entity.type
_entity.pdbx_description
1 polymer ?
#
loop_
_entity_poly.entity_id
_entity_poly.type
_entity_poly.pdbx_seq_one_letter_code
_entity_poly.pdbx_strand_id
1 'polypeptide(L)'
;MNYLFDDLLDWNNWFWNHRRCPPFNLICLGSDPNPPLIEGGQNSKQGSQYESGLDNSPMWDNVSFDAVSTHHMMLWDVGFNALVMNDLKYLIKLTRFIHGNDSKTEELLTERYDFYRNGIRKYLWESDVYHMFVNRRTTDDYDFYPRVSPTYFYPLLLGTDLLNITEAEFIVQNYLLNNQYFCVNQDYWRGLSWAPMSMLTYWSLDEFAAKSILIQQAQDALVMQMRQLFLNAWLNHAHVCENFSPGNETTECTGDLFYYWGALNALLTFISHK
;
A
#
# COMPACT_ATOMS: atom_id res chain seq x y z
N MET A 1 -15.98 14.92 -12.26
CA MET A 1 -16.28 13.52 -11.87
C MET A 1 -16.79 12.71 -13.04
N ASN A 2 -17.84 13.12 -13.77
CA ASN A 2 -18.33 12.36 -14.94
C ASN A 2 -17.25 12.14 -16.03
N TYR A 3 -16.43 13.15 -16.32
CA TYR A 3 -15.37 13.06 -17.34
C TYR A 3 -14.21 12.10 -17.04
N LEU A 4 -14.08 11.59 -15.81
CA LEU A 4 -13.00 10.67 -15.43
C LEU A 4 -13.52 9.29 -15.01
N PHE A 5 -14.84 9.11 -14.94
CA PHE A 5 -15.41 7.86 -14.43
C PHE A 5 -15.01 6.67 -15.30
N ASP A 6 -15.13 6.82 -16.62
CA ASP A 6 -14.79 5.76 -17.57
C ASP A 6 -13.29 5.42 -17.51
N ASP A 7 -12.41 6.42 -17.39
CA ASP A 7 -10.96 6.19 -17.24
C ASP A 7 -10.61 5.42 -15.95
N LEU A 8 -11.27 5.77 -14.83
CA LEU A 8 -11.07 5.07 -13.55
C LEU A 8 -11.61 3.63 -13.61
N LEU A 9 -12.75 3.43 -14.27
CA LEU A 9 -13.33 2.10 -14.48
C LEU A 9 -12.43 1.24 -15.40
N ASP A 10 -11.87 1.83 -16.45
CA ASP A 10 -10.93 1.17 -17.35
C ASP A 10 -9.65 0.76 -16.62
N TRP A 11 -9.15 1.59 -15.71
CA TRP A 11 -8.03 1.24 -14.86
C TRP A 11 -8.34 0.03 -13.95
N ASN A 12 -9.51 0.01 -13.32
CA ASN A 12 -9.95 -1.14 -12.52
C ASN A 12 -10.11 -2.41 -13.37
N ASN A 13 -10.70 -2.28 -14.57
CA ASN A 13 -10.81 -3.36 -15.55
C ASN A 13 -9.45 -3.91 -15.95
N TRP A 14 -8.45 -3.03 -16.13
CA TRP A 14 -7.10 -3.45 -16.47
C TRP A 14 -6.49 -4.31 -15.36
N PHE A 15 -6.54 -3.90 -14.10
CA PHE A 15 -6.06 -4.71 -12.96
C PHE A 15 -6.79 -6.05 -12.87
N TRP A 16 -8.11 -6.03 -13.02
CA TRP A 16 -8.94 -7.24 -13.01
C TRP A 16 -8.52 -8.24 -14.10
N ASN A 17 -8.12 -7.76 -15.28
CA ASN A 17 -7.80 -8.63 -16.41
C ASN A 17 -6.32 -9.04 -16.46
N HIS A 18 -5.39 -8.21 -15.96
CA HIS A 18 -3.96 -8.37 -16.26
C HIS A 18 -3.07 -8.64 -15.04
N ARG A 19 -3.60 -8.52 -13.81
CA ARG A 19 -2.80 -8.62 -12.58
C ARG A 19 -3.31 -9.66 -11.58
N ARG A 20 -4.28 -10.50 -11.94
CA ARG A 20 -4.76 -11.59 -11.08
C ARG A 20 -4.02 -12.89 -11.37
N CYS A 21 -3.36 -13.45 -10.35
CA CYS A 21 -2.66 -14.73 -10.47
C CYS A 21 -3.47 -15.91 -9.94
N PRO A 22 -3.56 -17.02 -10.70
CA PRO A 22 -4.05 -18.30 -10.19
C PRO A 22 -3.23 -18.83 -9.00
N PRO A 23 -3.79 -19.75 -8.19
CA PRO A 23 -5.18 -20.20 -8.23
C PRO A 23 -6.18 -19.26 -7.52
N PHE A 24 -5.72 -18.38 -6.62
CA PHE A 24 -6.64 -17.53 -5.85
C PHE A 24 -7.18 -16.33 -6.63
N ASN A 25 -6.56 -16.01 -7.77
CA ASN A 25 -6.90 -14.87 -8.62
C ASN A 25 -6.88 -13.54 -7.85
N LEU A 26 -5.99 -13.43 -6.86
CA LEU A 26 -5.65 -12.18 -6.17
C LEU A 26 -4.54 -11.46 -6.93
N ILE A 27 -4.35 -10.17 -6.62
CA ILE A 27 -3.37 -9.33 -7.32
C ILE A 27 -1.95 -9.84 -7.07
N CYS A 28 -1.21 -10.07 -8.16
CA CYS A 28 0.25 -10.00 -8.19
C CYS A 28 0.66 -8.86 -9.11
N LEU A 29 1.75 -8.21 -8.75
CA LEU A 29 2.36 -7.22 -9.64
C LEU A 29 3.11 -7.91 -10.78
N GLY A 30 3.31 -7.19 -11.87
CA GLY A 30 3.89 -7.74 -13.08
C GLY A 30 4.71 -6.75 -13.90
N SER A 31 5.23 -7.26 -15.01
CA SER A 31 5.88 -6.45 -16.04
C SER A 31 5.62 -7.08 -17.39
N ASP A 32 4.87 -6.39 -18.24
CA ASP A 32 4.42 -6.96 -19.51
C ASP A 32 5.59 -7.12 -20.51
N PRO A 33 5.53 -8.11 -21.43
CA PRO A 33 6.57 -8.39 -22.43
C PRO A 33 6.56 -7.43 -23.62
N ASN A 34 6.51 -6.13 -23.32
CA ASN A 34 6.58 -5.08 -24.31
C ASN A 34 8.03 -4.75 -24.67
N PRO A 35 8.30 -4.24 -25.88
CA PRO A 35 9.61 -3.70 -26.23
C PRO A 35 10.06 -2.64 -25.22
N PRO A 36 11.36 -2.56 -24.89
CA PRO A 36 11.86 -1.51 -24.01
C PRO A 36 11.57 -0.13 -24.58
N LEU A 37 11.09 0.77 -23.74
CA LEU A 37 10.99 2.19 -24.09
C LEU A 37 12.37 2.83 -23.89
N ILE A 38 12.58 3.72 -22.93
CA ILE A 38 13.91 4.31 -22.68
C ILE A 38 14.57 3.66 -21.46
N GLU A 39 13.76 3.31 -20.47
CA GLU A 39 14.17 2.61 -19.26
C GLU A 39 14.00 1.10 -19.44
N GLY A 40 14.94 0.33 -18.91
CA GLY A 40 14.87 -1.14 -18.92
C GLY A 40 13.87 -1.69 -17.88
N GLY A 41 13.68 -3.01 -17.88
CA GLY A 41 12.88 -3.71 -16.87
C GLY A 41 11.66 -4.46 -17.42
N GLN A 42 11.40 -4.39 -18.72
CA GLN A 42 10.30 -5.10 -19.36
C GLN A 42 10.43 -6.61 -19.19
N ASN A 43 9.30 -7.29 -18.96
CA ASN A 43 9.24 -8.72 -18.65
C ASN A 43 10.27 -9.18 -17.62
N SER A 44 10.45 -8.41 -16.55
CA SER A 44 11.41 -8.73 -15.51
C SER A 44 10.86 -8.50 -14.11
N LYS A 45 11.49 -9.17 -13.14
CA LYS A 45 11.26 -8.91 -11.71
C LYS A 45 11.42 -7.42 -11.39
N GLN A 46 12.47 -6.78 -11.93
CA GLN A 46 12.75 -5.38 -11.66
C GLN A 46 11.63 -4.46 -12.18
N GLY A 47 11.07 -4.73 -13.37
CA GLY A 47 9.92 -3.98 -13.87
C GLY A 47 8.68 -4.14 -13.00
N SER A 48 8.49 -5.31 -12.40
CA SER A 48 7.40 -5.55 -11.47
C SER A 48 7.61 -4.85 -10.12
N GLN A 49 8.87 -4.71 -9.69
CA GLN A 49 9.23 -3.88 -8.54
C GLN A 49 8.99 -2.39 -8.84
N TYR A 50 9.24 -1.92 -10.06
CA TYR A 50 8.89 -0.55 -10.47
C TYR A 50 7.37 -0.32 -10.46
N GLU A 51 6.58 -1.28 -10.92
CA GLU A 51 5.11 -1.20 -10.84
C GLU A 51 4.61 -1.07 -9.39
N SER A 52 5.34 -1.64 -8.43
CA SER A 52 5.01 -1.51 -7.00
C SER A 52 5.25 -0.11 -6.44
N GLY A 53 6.12 0.67 -7.08
CA GLY A 53 6.68 1.91 -6.53
C GLY A 53 7.66 1.68 -5.37
N LEU A 54 8.16 0.45 -5.17
CA LEU A 54 9.02 0.03 -4.05
C LEU A 54 10.27 -0.72 -4.55
N ASP A 55 11.02 -0.09 -5.44
CA ASP A 55 12.01 -0.69 -6.35
C ASP A 55 13.02 -1.66 -5.72
N ASN A 56 13.59 -1.32 -4.55
CA ASN A 56 14.57 -2.14 -3.84
C ASN A 56 14.05 -2.64 -2.47
N SER A 57 12.73 -2.62 -2.26
CA SER A 57 12.12 -3.02 -1.00
C SER A 57 12.50 -4.46 -0.63
N PRO A 58 12.81 -4.72 0.65
CA PRO A 58 13.24 -6.04 1.10
C PRO A 58 12.11 -7.07 1.03
N MET A 59 10.86 -6.63 0.81
CA MET A 59 9.72 -7.52 0.59
C MET A 59 9.83 -8.33 -0.72
N TRP A 60 10.77 -7.98 -1.60
CA TRP A 60 11.00 -8.67 -2.87
C TRP A 60 12.19 -9.63 -2.86
N ASP A 61 13.07 -9.58 -1.84
CA ASP A 61 14.39 -10.24 -1.85
C ASP A 61 14.32 -11.70 -2.32
N ASN A 62 13.37 -12.46 -1.78
CA ASN A 62 13.23 -13.90 -2.06
C ASN A 62 12.01 -14.23 -2.92
N VAL A 63 11.49 -13.29 -3.70
CA VAL A 63 10.33 -13.49 -4.60
C VAL A 63 10.83 -13.78 -6.02
N SER A 64 10.32 -14.83 -6.65
CA SER A 64 10.60 -15.17 -8.05
C SER A 64 9.67 -14.42 -9.01
N PHE A 65 10.00 -14.42 -10.29
CA PHE A 65 9.20 -13.81 -11.35
C PHE A 65 9.05 -14.83 -12.49
N ASP A 66 7.83 -15.02 -12.99
CA ASP A 66 7.56 -15.89 -14.13
C ASP A 66 7.56 -15.07 -15.41
N ALA A 67 8.67 -15.08 -16.14
CA ALA A 67 8.83 -14.34 -17.39
C ALA A 67 8.20 -15.02 -18.61
N VAL A 68 7.62 -16.21 -18.46
CA VAL A 68 7.16 -17.04 -19.58
C VAL A 68 5.64 -17.14 -19.61
N SER A 69 5.02 -17.46 -18.48
CA SER A 69 3.59 -17.80 -18.47
C SER A 69 2.71 -16.64 -18.03
N THR A 70 3.05 -16.01 -16.90
CA THR A 70 2.19 -14.97 -16.28
C THR A 70 2.73 -13.55 -16.40
N HIS A 71 4.05 -13.39 -16.54
CA HIS A 71 4.72 -12.09 -16.48
C HIS A 71 4.51 -11.37 -15.14
N HIS A 72 4.36 -12.15 -14.06
CA HIS A 72 4.09 -11.67 -12.70
C HIS A 72 5.20 -12.04 -11.71
N MET A 73 5.36 -11.22 -10.67
CA MET A 73 6.01 -11.67 -9.44
C MET A 73 5.18 -12.78 -8.80
N MET A 74 5.85 -13.80 -8.29
CA MET A 74 5.22 -15.00 -7.73
C MET A 74 4.78 -14.79 -6.27
N LEU A 75 3.96 -13.75 -6.07
CA LEU A 75 3.50 -13.28 -4.78
C LEU A 75 2.14 -12.59 -4.92
N TRP A 76 1.15 -13.02 -4.15
CA TRP A 76 -0.05 -12.22 -3.92
C TRP A 76 0.27 -11.09 -2.96
N ASP A 77 0.15 -9.86 -3.45
CA ASP A 77 0.51 -8.66 -2.70
C ASP A 77 -0.69 -8.12 -1.92
N VAL A 78 -0.62 -8.18 -0.59
CA VAL A 78 -1.71 -7.78 0.30
C VAL A 78 -1.97 -6.28 0.27
N GLY A 79 -0.93 -5.48 0.03
CA GLY A 79 -1.04 -4.03 -0.09
C GLY A 79 -1.84 -3.65 -1.34
N PHE A 80 -1.46 -4.18 -2.50
CA PHE A 80 -2.15 -3.91 -3.75
C PHE A 80 -3.54 -4.50 -3.82
N ASN A 81 -3.77 -5.69 -3.24
CA ASN A 81 -5.13 -6.21 -3.10
C ASN A 81 -6.00 -5.28 -2.24
N ALA A 82 -5.46 -4.73 -1.15
CA ALA A 82 -6.17 -3.74 -0.33
C ALA A 82 -6.44 -2.43 -1.10
N LEU A 83 -5.47 -1.93 -1.87
CA LEU A 83 -5.64 -0.73 -2.69
C LEU A 83 -6.69 -0.92 -3.80
N VAL A 84 -6.67 -2.05 -4.52
CA VAL A 84 -7.69 -2.36 -5.54
C VAL A 84 -9.07 -2.51 -4.92
N MET A 85 -9.19 -3.14 -3.75
CA MET A 85 -10.46 -3.22 -3.04
C MET A 85 -10.94 -1.83 -2.57
N ASN A 86 -10.03 -0.96 -2.13
CA ASN A 86 -10.35 0.41 -1.74
C ASN A 86 -10.77 1.25 -2.95
N ASP A 87 -10.12 1.07 -4.11
CA ASP A 87 -10.54 1.66 -5.39
C ASP A 87 -11.98 1.27 -5.74
N LEU A 88 -12.32 -0.02 -5.66
CA LEU A 88 -13.70 -0.52 -5.85
C LEU A 88 -14.69 0.16 -4.88
N LYS A 89 -14.34 0.33 -3.61
CA LYS A 89 -15.17 1.03 -2.60
C LYS A 89 -15.55 2.44 -3.05
N TYR A 90 -14.61 3.18 -3.65
CA TYR A 90 -14.86 4.54 -4.13
C TYR A 90 -15.50 4.57 -5.52
N LEU A 91 -15.17 3.64 -6.42
CA LEU A 91 -15.85 3.48 -7.71
C LEU A 91 -17.33 3.17 -7.54
N ILE A 92 -17.71 2.32 -6.58
CA ILE A 92 -19.12 2.06 -6.26
C ILE A 92 -19.82 3.34 -5.81
N LYS A 93 -19.21 4.11 -4.90
CA LYS A 93 -19.75 5.40 -4.44
C LYS A 93 -19.91 6.40 -5.59
N LEU A 94 -18.90 6.47 -6.46
CA LEU A 94 -18.90 7.36 -7.62
C LEU A 94 -19.96 6.94 -8.65
N THR A 95 -20.11 5.63 -8.89
CA THR A 95 -21.14 5.07 -9.76
C THR A 95 -22.52 5.46 -9.28
N ARG A 96 -22.81 5.26 -7.98
CA ARG A 96 -24.08 5.67 -7.36
C ARG A 96 -24.33 7.17 -7.52
N PHE A 97 -23.29 7.98 -7.39
CA PHE A 97 -23.41 9.44 -7.53
C PHE A 97 -23.72 9.87 -8.97
N ILE A 98 -23.12 9.24 -9.99
CA ILE A 98 -23.28 9.63 -11.40
C ILE A 98 -24.51 8.98 -12.04
N HIS A 99 -24.72 7.68 -11.80
CA HIS A 99 -25.71 6.85 -12.49
C HIS A 99 -26.94 6.51 -11.63
N GLY A 100 -26.92 6.86 -10.35
CA GLY A 100 -27.92 6.42 -9.38
C GLY A 100 -27.63 5.01 -8.84
N ASN A 101 -28.45 4.58 -7.89
CA ASN A 101 -28.39 3.22 -7.35
C ASN A 101 -28.93 2.22 -8.39
N ASP A 102 -28.40 1.00 -8.40
CA ASP A 102 -28.87 -0.14 -9.21
C ASP A 102 -28.48 -0.11 -10.69
N SER A 103 -27.34 0.51 -11.01
CA SER A 103 -26.73 0.37 -12.34
C SER A 103 -26.02 -0.98 -12.48
N LYS A 104 -25.99 -1.56 -13.70
CA LYS A 104 -25.20 -2.78 -13.98
C LYS A 104 -23.71 -2.62 -13.63
N THR A 105 -23.20 -1.40 -13.74
CA THR A 105 -21.83 -1.08 -13.35
C THR A 105 -21.63 -1.19 -11.84
N GLU A 106 -22.60 -0.74 -11.05
CA GLU A 106 -22.56 -0.90 -9.59
C GLU A 106 -22.60 -2.38 -9.19
N GLU A 107 -23.47 -3.18 -9.82
CA GLU A 107 -23.57 -4.63 -9.59
C GLU A 107 -22.22 -5.31 -9.85
N LEU A 108 -21.62 -5.08 -11.03
CA LEU A 108 -20.29 -5.61 -11.38
C LEU A 108 -19.22 -5.20 -10.36
N LEU A 109 -19.16 -3.92 -9.99
CA LEU A 109 -18.16 -3.42 -9.04
C LEU A 109 -18.36 -4.01 -7.63
N THR A 110 -19.62 -4.23 -7.22
CA THR A 110 -19.95 -4.85 -5.93
C THR A 110 -19.55 -6.33 -5.91
N GLU A 111 -19.78 -7.07 -6.99
CA GLU A 111 -19.30 -8.46 -7.13
C GLU A 111 -17.77 -8.54 -7.01
N ARG A 112 -17.04 -7.63 -7.66
CA ARG A 112 -15.57 -7.55 -7.54
C ARG A 112 -15.15 -7.18 -6.12
N TYR A 113 -15.83 -6.24 -5.48
CA TYR A 113 -15.53 -5.84 -4.10
C TYR A 113 -15.65 -7.02 -3.13
N ASP A 114 -16.73 -7.78 -3.25
CA ASP A 114 -16.97 -8.97 -2.44
C ASP A 114 -15.97 -10.08 -2.72
N PHE A 115 -15.57 -10.26 -4.00
CA PHE A 115 -14.50 -11.18 -4.38
C PHE A 115 -13.19 -10.86 -3.65
N TYR A 116 -12.73 -9.60 -3.70
CA TYR A 116 -11.51 -9.20 -3.02
C TYR A 116 -11.64 -9.26 -1.49
N ARG A 117 -12.75 -8.80 -0.91
CA ARG A 117 -12.99 -8.89 0.54
C ARG A 117 -12.81 -10.32 1.04
N ASN A 118 -13.49 -11.26 0.38
CA ASN A 118 -13.47 -12.66 0.77
C ASN A 118 -12.09 -13.29 0.50
N GLY A 119 -11.48 -12.97 -0.64
CA GLY A 119 -10.17 -13.51 -1.02
C GLY A 119 -9.03 -13.02 -0.12
N ILE A 120 -8.94 -11.71 0.15
CA ILE A 120 -7.96 -11.13 1.07
C ILE A 120 -8.12 -11.74 2.45
N ARG A 121 -9.35 -11.75 2.98
CA ARG A 121 -9.63 -12.29 4.31
C ARG A 121 -9.30 -13.77 4.43
N LYS A 122 -9.58 -14.57 3.40
CA LYS A 122 -9.38 -16.02 3.43
C LYS A 122 -7.93 -16.43 3.18
N TYR A 123 -7.24 -15.74 2.28
CA TYR A 123 -5.96 -16.21 1.75
C TYR A 123 -4.76 -15.41 2.21
N LEU A 124 -4.94 -14.16 2.65
CA LEU A 124 -3.84 -13.26 3.05
C LEU A 124 -3.85 -12.89 4.53
N TRP A 125 -4.87 -13.32 5.28
CA TRP A 125 -4.86 -13.27 6.75
C TRP A 125 -4.07 -14.46 7.29
N GLU A 126 -2.98 -14.19 8.01
CA GLU A 126 -2.19 -15.21 8.69
C GLU A 126 -2.54 -15.17 10.18
N SER A 127 -3.12 -16.27 10.68
CA SER A 127 -3.72 -16.34 12.01
C SER A 127 -2.84 -16.96 13.08
N ASP A 128 -1.74 -17.60 12.74
CA ASP A 128 -1.05 -18.52 13.65
C ASP A 128 0.23 -17.92 14.21
N VAL A 129 0.95 -17.13 13.41
CA VAL A 129 2.24 -16.53 13.77
C VAL A 129 2.12 -15.01 13.87
N TYR A 130 1.56 -14.39 12.84
CA TYR A 130 1.55 -12.95 12.70
C TYR A 130 0.27 -12.31 13.23
N HIS A 131 -0.88 -13.00 13.15
CA HIS A 131 -2.20 -12.45 13.44
C HIS A 131 -2.45 -11.13 12.69
N MET A 132 -2.07 -11.09 11.41
CA MET A 132 -2.20 -9.93 10.55
C MET A 132 -2.30 -10.33 9.08
N PHE A 133 -2.57 -9.33 8.23
CA PHE A 133 -2.49 -9.46 6.79
C PHE A 133 -1.04 -9.43 6.30
N VAL A 134 -0.64 -10.42 5.50
CA VAL A 134 0.72 -10.54 4.97
C VAL A 134 0.70 -11.00 3.51
N ASN A 135 1.75 -10.71 2.75
CA ASN A 135 1.90 -11.25 1.41
C ASN A 135 1.99 -12.77 1.46
N ARG A 136 1.59 -13.43 0.37
CA ARG A 136 1.61 -14.89 0.27
C ARG A 136 2.22 -15.31 -1.05
N ARG A 137 3.13 -16.28 -1.01
CA ARG A 137 3.81 -16.78 -2.22
C ARG A 137 2.81 -17.52 -3.11
N THR A 138 2.99 -17.43 -4.42
CA THR A 138 2.21 -18.24 -5.39
C THR A 138 2.90 -19.56 -5.74
N THR A 139 4.10 -19.79 -5.23
CA THR A 139 4.90 -21.00 -5.45
C THR A 139 4.66 -22.07 -4.39
N ASP A 140 4.97 -23.31 -4.77
CA ASP A 140 5.06 -24.53 -3.96
C ASP A 140 3.92 -24.69 -2.94
N ASP A 141 4.11 -24.23 -1.70
CA ASP A 141 3.18 -24.47 -0.58
C ASP A 141 2.28 -23.28 -0.25
N TYR A 142 2.35 -22.21 -1.06
CA TYR A 142 1.64 -20.96 -0.81
C TYR A 142 1.95 -20.38 0.58
N ASP A 143 3.19 -20.42 1.01
CA ASP A 143 3.57 -19.93 2.33
C ASP A 143 3.39 -18.41 2.45
N PHE A 144 3.07 -18.00 3.67
CA PHE A 144 3.05 -16.59 4.04
C PHE A 144 4.47 -16.00 4.01
N TYR A 145 4.59 -14.79 3.47
CA TYR A 145 5.87 -14.13 3.27
C TYR A 145 6.38 -13.55 4.60
N PRO A 146 7.57 -13.94 5.07
CA PRO A 146 7.96 -13.73 6.46
C PRO A 146 8.42 -12.31 6.80
N ARG A 147 8.55 -11.44 5.80
CA ARG A 147 9.01 -10.07 6.02
C ARG A 147 7.82 -9.12 6.11
N VAL A 148 7.68 -8.47 7.25
CA VAL A 148 6.73 -7.36 7.43
C VAL A 148 7.16 -6.18 6.55
N SER A 149 6.18 -5.54 5.91
CA SER A 149 6.38 -4.39 5.01
C SER A 149 5.38 -3.28 5.37
N PRO A 150 5.69 -1.99 5.13
CA PRO A 150 4.74 -0.90 5.36
C PRO A 150 3.40 -1.08 4.62
N THR A 151 3.37 -1.79 3.49
CA THR A 151 2.13 -2.06 2.75
C THR A 151 1.15 -2.99 3.48
N TYR A 152 1.61 -3.71 4.51
CA TYR A 152 0.77 -4.62 5.29
C TYR A 152 -0.22 -3.88 6.20
N PHE A 153 -0.08 -2.55 6.34
CA PHE A 153 -1.03 -1.71 7.04
C PHE A 153 -2.15 -1.18 6.12
N TYR A 154 -2.05 -1.35 4.80
CA TYR A 154 -3.08 -0.89 3.84
C TYR A 154 -4.44 -1.59 3.99
N PRO A 155 -4.53 -2.88 4.40
CA PRO A 155 -5.80 -3.49 4.73
C PRO A 155 -6.65 -2.71 5.76
N LEU A 156 -6.03 -1.90 6.62
CA LEU A 156 -6.76 -1.04 7.56
C LEU A 156 -7.58 0.07 6.85
N LEU A 157 -7.23 0.48 5.62
CA LEU A 157 -8.05 1.38 4.78
C LEU A 157 -9.47 0.86 4.56
N LEU A 158 -9.63 -0.47 4.61
CA LEU A 158 -10.91 -1.13 4.38
C LEU A 158 -11.78 -1.15 5.64
N GLY A 159 -11.23 -0.77 6.80
CA GLY A 159 -11.99 -0.57 8.03
C GLY A 159 -12.74 -1.82 8.47
N THR A 160 -13.95 -1.62 8.99
CA THR A 160 -14.79 -2.74 9.48
C THR A 160 -15.28 -3.70 8.39
N ASP A 161 -15.04 -3.40 7.11
CA ASP A 161 -15.35 -4.34 6.04
C ASP A 161 -14.36 -5.52 6.02
N LEU A 162 -13.18 -5.38 6.64
CA LEU A 162 -12.14 -6.41 6.63
C LEU A 162 -11.61 -6.79 8.02
N LEU A 163 -11.63 -5.87 8.99
CA LEU A 163 -11.11 -6.09 10.35
C LEU A 163 -12.11 -5.69 11.44
N ASN A 164 -12.06 -6.37 12.57
CA ASN A 164 -12.66 -5.84 13.80
C ASN A 164 -11.66 -4.96 14.57
N ILE A 165 -12.16 -4.22 15.58
CA ILE A 165 -11.34 -3.28 16.35
C ILE A 165 -10.18 -3.97 17.09
N THR A 166 -10.39 -5.17 17.62
CA THR A 166 -9.36 -5.92 18.36
C THR A 166 -8.22 -6.37 17.46
N GLU A 167 -8.53 -6.79 16.23
CA GLU A 167 -7.52 -7.10 15.21
C GLU A 167 -6.73 -5.85 14.81
N ALA A 168 -7.42 -4.72 14.60
CA ALA A 168 -6.76 -3.45 14.28
C ALA A 168 -5.83 -2.99 15.41
N GLU A 169 -6.28 -3.05 16.66
CA GLU A 169 -5.47 -2.70 17.83
C GLU A 169 -4.25 -3.62 17.95
N PHE A 170 -4.43 -4.93 17.74
CA PHE A 170 -3.33 -5.89 17.77
C PHE A 170 -2.26 -5.55 16.72
N ILE A 171 -2.67 -5.27 15.48
CA ILE A 171 -1.75 -4.94 14.39
C ILE A 171 -0.98 -3.66 14.72
N VAL A 172 -1.67 -2.61 15.19
CA VAL A 172 -1.06 -1.34 15.53
C VAL A 172 -0.07 -1.48 16.69
N GLN A 173 -0.47 -2.17 17.76
CA GLN A 173 0.34 -2.34 18.95
C GLN A 173 1.60 -3.18 18.70
N ASN A 174 1.46 -4.31 18.00
CA ASN A 174 2.52 -5.31 17.91
C ASN A 174 3.45 -5.08 16.70
N TYR A 175 2.96 -4.43 15.64
CA TYR A 175 3.72 -4.19 14.43
C TYR A 175 3.99 -2.71 14.18
N LEU A 176 2.96 -1.88 14.04
CA LEU A 176 3.16 -0.49 13.60
C LEU A 176 3.97 0.32 14.61
N LEU A 177 3.70 0.16 15.90
CA LEU A 177 4.43 0.85 16.98
C LEU A 177 5.75 0.16 17.35
N ASN A 178 6.08 -0.95 16.70
CA ASN A 178 7.24 -1.75 17.02
C ASN A 178 8.39 -1.47 16.04
N ASN A 179 9.39 -0.73 16.52
CA ASN A 179 10.52 -0.29 15.71
C ASN A 179 11.40 -1.44 15.15
N GLN A 180 11.29 -2.67 15.68
CA GLN A 180 12.08 -3.81 15.21
C GLN A 180 11.75 -4.22 13.76
N TYR A 181 10.57 -3.86 13.25
CA TYR A 181 10.11 -4.22 11.92
C TYR A 181 10.40 -3.16 10.85
N PHE A 182 10.93 -1.99 11.26
CA PHE A 182 11.24 -0.89 10.36
C PHE A 182 12.75 -0.61 10.34
N CYS A 183 13.21 0.15 9.33
CA CYS A 183 14.60 0.61 9.23
C CYS A 183 15.63 -0.54 9.12
N VAL A 184 15.39 -1.51 8.23
CA VAL A 184 16.27 -2.69 8.03
C VAL A 184 17.67 -2.28 7.55
N ASN A 185 17.75 -1.28 6.66
CA ASN A 185 18.97 -0.64 6.20
C ASN A 185 18.64 0.80 5.78
N GLN A 186 19.51 1.78 6.04
CA GLN A 186 19.31 3.19 5.64
C GLN A 186 19.56 3.38 4.13
N ASP A 187 18.89 2.58 3.31
CA ASP A 187 19.07 2.48 1.86
C ASP A 187 17.70 2.48 1.16
N TYR A 188 17.25 3.66 0.77
CA TYR A 188 16.04 3.87 -0.03
C TYR A 188 14.80 3.14 0.53
N TRP A 189 14.16 2.20 -0.19
CA TRP A 189 13.00 1.43 0.30
C TRP A 189 13.32 0.38 1.36
N ARG A 190 14.59 0.26 1.80
CA ARG A 190 15.01 -0.67 2.85
C ARG A 190 15.02 -0.03 4.24
N GLY A 191 14.71 1.26 4.35
CA GLY A 191 14.60 1.90 5.67
C GLY A 191 14.34 3.39 5.70
N LEU A 192 14.47 4.15 4.61
CA LEU A 192 14.12 5.57 4.64
C LEU A 192 12.60 5.75 4.82
N SER A 193 12.20 6.89 5.39
CA SER A 193 10.81 7.28 5.55
C SER A 193 10.31 7.99 4.30
N TRP A 194 9.12 7.60 3.85
CA TRP A 194 8.53 8.04 2.58
C TRP A 194 7.18 8.68 2.83
N ALA A 195 7.03 9.93 2.43
CA ALA A 195 5.83 10.71 2.70
C ALA A 195 4.52 10.09 2.12
N PRO A 196 4.52 9.46 0.92
CA PRO A 196 3.36 8.70 0.44
C PRO A 196 2.97 7.53 1.36
N MET A 197 3.96 6.79 1.88
CA MET A 197 3.72 5.64 2.76
C MET A 197 3.15 6.07 4.10
N SER A 198 3.67 7.17 4.64
CA SER A 198 3.15 7.77 5.88
C SER A 198 1.73 8.28 5.70
N MET A 199 1.41 8.90 4.55
CA MET A 199 0.05 9.35 4.25
C MET A 199 -0.93 8.18 4.15
N LEU A 200 -0.58 7.12 3.42
CA LEU A 200 -1.42 5.92 3.30
C LEU A 200 -1.61 5.24 4.66
N THR A 201 -0.55 5.15 5.47
CA THR A 201 -0.65 4.63 6.85
C THR A 201 -1.56 5.52 7.71
N TYR A 202 -1.48 6.84 7.60
CA TYR A 202 -2.36 7.75 8.34
C TYR A 202 -3.84 7.52 7.99
N TRP A 203 -4.17 7.41 6.69
CA TRP A 203 -5.55 7.12 6.25
C TRP A 203 -6.01 5.72 6.61
N SER A 204 -5.11 4.74 6.60
CA SER A 204 -5.36 3.38 7.10
C SER A 204 -5.89 3.38 8.54
N LEU A 205 -5.41 4.29 9.39
CA LEU A 205 -5.80 4.33 10.81
C LEU A 205 -7.10 5.11 11.07
N ASP A 206 -7.57 5.91 10.12
CA ASP A 206 -8.60 6.95 10.35
C ASP A 206 -9.92 6.39 10.93
N GLU A 207 -10.46 5.34 10.33
CA GLU A 207 -11.72 4.75 10.79
C GLU A 207 -11.61 4.15 12.20
N PHE A 208 -10.47 3.55 12.52
CA PHE A 208 -10.23 2.89 13.80
C PHE A 208 -9.76 3.85 14.89
N ALA A 209 -9.07 4.95 14.54
CA ALA A 209 -8.67 6.01 15.46
C ALA A 209 -9.90 6.66 16.12
N ALA A 210 -11.01 6.80 15.38
CA ALA A 210 -12.29 7.25 15.94
C ALA A 210 -12.91 6.29 16.97
N LYS A 211 -12.41 5.04 17.05
CA LYS A 211 -12.99 3.95 17.86
C LYS A 211 -12.02 3.42 18.93
N SER A 212 -10.73 3.72 18.85
CA SER A 212 -9.70 3.25 19.79
C SER A 212 -8.69 4.35 20.12
N ILE A 213 -8.52 4.59 21.42
CA ILE A 213 -7.55 5.55 21.95
C ILE A 213 -6.11 5.16 21.60
N LEU A 214 -5.80 3.86 21.56
CA LEU A 214 -4.48 3.35 21.18
C LEU A 214 -4.16 3.72 19.73
N ILE A 215 -5.12 3.50 18.84
CA ILE A 215 -4.95 3.76 17.40
C ILE A 215 -4.90 5.27 17.14
N GLN A 216 -5.73 6.06 17.85
CA GLN A 216 -5.65 7.52 17.81
C GLN A 216 -4.27 8.02 18.21
N GLN A 217 -3.71 7.53 19.33
CA GLN A 217 -2.37 7.88 19.78
C GLN A 217 -1.28 7.49 18.78
N ALA A 218 -1.41 6.33 18.13
CA ALA A 218 -0.49 5.92 17.06
C ALA A 218 -0.57 6.86 15.84
N GLN A 219 -1.77 7.25 15.44
CA GLN A 219 -2.01 8.19 14.34
C GLN A 219 -1.42 9.58 14.67
N ASP A 220 -1.64 10.09 15.87
CA ASP A 220 -1.09 11.36 16.34
C ASP A 220 0.45 11.32 16.39
N ALA A 221 1.02 10.21 16.89
CA ALA A 221 2.46 10.02 16.92
C ALA A 221 3.08 10.02 15.51
N LEU A 222 2.42 9.40 14.53
CA LEU A 222 2.84 9.43 13.13
C LEU A 222 2.85 10.87 12.60
N VAL A 223 1.79 11.65 12.84
CA VAL A 223 1.71 13.05 12.40
C VAL A 223 2.83 13.89 13.04
N MET A 224 3.06 13.74 14.35
CA MET A 224 4.13 14.46 15.04
C MET A 224 5.51 14.11 14.48
N GLN A 225 5.77 12.83 14.19
CA GLN A 225 7.03 12.39 13.61
C GLN A 225 7.22 12.95 12.20
N MET A 226 6.21 12.88 11.32
CA MET A 226 6.31 13.38 9.95
C MET A 226 6.47 14.91 9.91
N ARG A 227 5.81 15.62 10.82
CA ARG A 227 6.03 17.06 11.03
C ARG A 227 7.48 17.35 11.39
N GLN A 228 8.03 16.61 12.34
CA GLN A 228 9.40 16.83 12.81
C GLN A 228 10.41 16.55 11.69
N LEU A 229 10.26 15.46 10.95
CA LEU A 229 11.11 15.14 9.80
C LEU A 229 11.08 16.25 8.75
N PHE A 230 9.89 16.71 8.38
CA PHE A 230 9.72 17.79 7.39
C PHE A 230 10.35 19.10 7.88
N LEU A 231 10.05 19.53 9.11
CA LEU A 231 10.56 20.79 9.65
C LEU A 231 12.07 20.75 9.87
N ASN A 232 12.64 19.61 10.25
CA ASN A 232 14.08 19.47 10.37
C ASN A 232 14.77 19.67 9.01
N ALA A 233 14.28 19.03 7.94
CA ALA A 233 14.83 19.20 6.60
C ALA A 233 14.65 20.64 6.09
N TRP A 234 13.46 21.21 6.28
CA TRP A 234 13.14 22.55 5.81
C TRP A 234 13.91 23.66 6.55
N LEU A 235 13.94 23.64 7.89
CA LEU A 235 14.53 24.72 8.68
C LEU A 235 16.06 24.72 8.61
N ASN A 236 16.69 23.55 8.47
CA ASN A 236 18.15 23.45 8.40
C ASN A 236 18.69 23.58 6.98
N HIS A 237 17.91 23.16 5.96
CA HIS A 237 18.42 23.03 4.59
C HIS A 237 17.52 23.62 3.49
N ALA A 238 16.31 24.08 3.82
CA ALA A 238 15.29 24.52 2.86
C ALA A 238 14.92 23.45 1.81
N HIS A 239 14.96 22.18 2.22
CA HIS A 239 14.64 21.05 1.35
C HIS A 239 13.23 20.51 1.57
N VAL A 240 12.62 20.02 0.49
CA VAL A 240 11.48 19.10 0.51
C VAL A 240 11.96 17.80 -0.14
N CYS A 241 12.29 16.82 0.69
CA CYS A 241 13.00 15.62 0.26
C CYS A 241 12.05 14.55 -0.30
N GLU A 242 12.56 13.75 -1.24
CA GLU A 242 11.86 12.57 -1.74
C GLU A 242 11.57 11.57 -0.61
N ASN A 243 12.58 11.35 0.24
CA ASN A 243 12.55 10.50 1.41
C ASN A 243 13.42 11.09 2.52
N PHE A 244 13.27 10.57 3.75
CA PHE A 244 13.87 11.12 4.96
C PHE A 244 14.53 10.01 5.76
N SER A 245 15.77 10.21 6.21
CA SER A 245 16.40 9.30 7.17
C SER A 245 15.63 9.27 8.50
N PRO A 246 15.12 8.11 8.95
CA PRO A 246 14.49 7.98 10.26
C PRO A 246 15.56 8.04 11.36
N GLY A 247 15.57 9.13 12.12
CA GLY A 247 16.49 9.32 13.24
C GLY A 247 16.60 10.78 13.65
N ASN A 248 17.30 11.03 14.75
CA ASN A 248 17.48 12.39 15.29
C ASN A 248 18.43 13.26 14.46
N GLU A 249 19.29 12.64 13.66
CA GLU A 249 20.23 13.32 12.75
C GLU A 249 19.73 13.13 11.32
N THR A 250 18.63 13.83 10.99
CA THR A 250 18.09 13.89 9.62
C THR A 250 19.07 14.61 8.69
N THR A 251 20.14 13.92 8.32
CA THR A 251 21.23 14.46 7.48
C THR A 251 21.13 13.98 6.04
N GLU A 252 20.43 12.87 5.82
CA GLU A 252 20.30 12.25 4.51
C GLU A 252 18.90 12.51 3.92
N CYS A 253 18.90 13.36 2.90
CA CYS A 253 17.87 13.41 1.87
C CYS A 253 18.46 12.76 0.63
N THR A 254 17.81 11.71 0.12
CA THR A 254 18.15 11.18 -1.20
C THR A 254 17.13 11.68 -2.22
N GLY A 255 17.49 11.68 -3.50
CA GLY A 255 16.64 12.19 -4.58
C GLY A 255 16.63 13.71 -4.74
N ASP A 256 15.58 14.23 -5.36
CA ASP A 256 15.45 15.68 -5.61
C ASP A 256 15.12 16.46 -4.32
N LEU A 257 15.68 17.67 -4.23
CA LEU A 257 15.57 18.55 -3.06
C LEU A 257 14.25 19.33 -2.98
N PHE A 258 13.42 19.24 -4.01
CA PHE A 258 12.08 19.84 -4.09
C PHE A 258 11.07 18.81 -4.63
N TYR A 259 11.02 17.66 -3.98
CA TYR A 259 10.19 16.56 -4.42
C TYR A 259 8.72 16.78 -4.01
N TYR A 260 7.81 16.72 -4.99
CA TYR A 260 6.40 17.06 -4.78
C TYR A 260 5.71 16.20 -3.72
N TRP A 261 5.97 14.89 -3.69
CA TRP A 261 5.37 14.04 -2.66
C TRP A 261 5.97 14.24 -1.28
N GLY A 262 7.18 14.83 -1.16
CA GLY A 262 7.79 15.13 0.14
C GLY A 262 6.94 16.10 0.95
N ALA A 263 6.19 16.96 0.25
CA ALA A 263 5.22 17.87 0.84
C ALA A 263 4.05 17.17 1.53
N LEU A 264 3.79 15.87 1.28
CA LEU A 264 2.75 15.11 1.97
C LEU A 264 3.00 15.01 3.48
N ASN A 265 4.27 15.01 3.92
CA ASN A 265 4.60 15.06 5.35
C ASN A 265 4.11 16.37 5.99
N ALA A 266 4.22 17.50 5.29
CA ALA A 266 3.65 18.76 5.74
C ALA A 266 2.11 18.74 5.68
N LEU A 267 1.52 18.21 4.59
CA LEU A 267 0.07 18.11 4.42
C LEU A 267 -0.59 17.33 5.56
N LEU A 268 0.02 16.23 6.01
CA LEU A 268 -0.45 15.44 7.16
C LEU A 268 -0.73 16.31 8.38
N THR A 269 0.14 17.28 8.65
CA THR A 269 0.03 18.17 9.80
C THR A 269 -1.16 19.13 9.70
N PHE A 270 -1.57 19.50 8.49
CA PHE A 270 -2.71 20.39 8.28
C PHE A 270 -4.04 19.63 8.37
N ILE A 271 -4.08 18.41 7.82
CA ILE A 271 -5.33 17.64 7.74
C ILE A 271 -5.67 16.90 9.04
N SER A 272 -4.71 16.76 9.95
CA SER A 272 -4.91 16.13 11.27
C SER A 272 -5.57 17.05 12.30
N HIS A 273 -5.58 18.37 12.08
CA HIS A 273 -6.19 19.36 12.98
C HIS A 273 -7.70 19.53 12.76
N LYS A 274 -8.45 18.41 12.70
CA LYS A 274 -9.91 18.42 12.57
C LYS A 274 -10.61 18.63 13.91
#